data_AF-A0A3D3HTP6-F1
#
_entry.id   AF-A0A3D3HTP6-F1
#
_cell.length_a   1.000
_cell.length_b   1.000
_cell.length_c   1.000
_cell.angle_alpha   90.00
_cell.angle_beta   90.00
_cell.angle_gamma   90.00
#
_symmetry.space_group_name_H-M   'P 1'
#
loop_
_entity.id
_entity.type
_entity.pdbx_description
1 polymer ?
#
loop_
_entity_poly.entity_id
_entity_poly.type
_entity_poly.pdbx_seq_one_letter_code
_entity_poly.pdbx_strand_id
1 'polypeptide(L)'
;MQKKHIIIPLITMLFTTSVLAHGYIISPASRSENCKTGSNSAQMCGSAQWEPQSIEALSGFPAGNFPPDGHLASGGIPRFLQLDMPGDDWHKIPVQAGKTEFVWHNTASHKTRNWRYYITRQDWDSHTPLTRNSFEPEPFCVHDGKESIPPEILSHQCELPARTGYQVIYGVWEIADTANSFYQVIDVRFN
;
A
#
# COMPACT_ATOMS: atom_id res chain seq x y z
N MET A 1 -32.94 61.37 5.64
CA MET A 1 -31.83 60.57 6.19
C MET A 1 -32.16 59.09 6.05
N GLN A 2 -31.66 58.42 5.01
CA GLN A 2 -31.79 56.96 4.84
C GLN A 2 -30.53 56.28 5.38
N LYS A 3 -30.70 55.36 6.34
CA LYS A 3 -29.61 54.56 6.92
C LYS A 3 -29.23 53.45 5.93
N LYS A 4 -27.95 53.43 5.50
CA LYS A 4 -27.38 52.32 4.72
C LYS A 4 -27.01 51.19 5.68
N HIS A 5 -27.63 50.03 5.51
CA HIS A 5 -27.23 48.81 6.22
C HIS A 5 -26.12 48.12 5.42
N ILE A 6 -24.93 48.03 6.01
CA ILE A 6 -23.81 47.24 5.48
C ILE A 6 -24.00 45.81 6.00
N ILE A 7 -24.20 44.86 5.09
CA ILE A 7 -24.22 43.44 5.39
C ILE A 7 -22.83 42.89 5.07
N ILE A 8 -22.12 42.41 6.09
CA ILE A 8 -20.81 41.75 5.96
C ILE A 8 -21.07 40.24 5.82
N PRO A 9 -20.68 39.58 4.73
CA PRO A 9 -20.85 38.14 4.61
C PRO A 9 -19.82 37.43 5.49
N LEU A 10 -20.30 36.59 6.41
CA LEU A 10 -19.47 35.72 7.22
C LEU A 10 -19.08 34.50 6.37
N ILE A 11 -17.85 34.49 5.87
CA ILE A 11 -17.29 33.36 5.11
C ILE A 11 -16.83 32.30 6.12
N THR A 12 -17.63 31.25 6.30
CA THR A 12 -17.23 30.07 7.07
C THR A 12 -16.24 29.23 6.27
N MET A 13 -14.96 29.30 6.64
CA MET A 13 -13.91 28.41 6.15
C MET A 13 -14.13 27.02 6.77
N LEU A 14 -14.61 26.06 5.96
CA LEU A 14 -14.65 24.65 6.34
C LEU A 14 -13.21 24.11 6.28
N PHE A 15 -12.57 23.99 7.44
CA PHE A 15 -11.33 23.23 7.56
C PHE A 15 -11.68 21.74 7.52
N THR A 16 -11.48 21.09 6.38
CA THR A 16 -11.46 19.62 6.33
C THR A 16 -10.15 19.16 6.96
N THR A 17 -10.20 18.73 8.22
CA THR A 17 -9.06 18.01 8.80
C THR A 17 -8.93 16.70 8.05
N SER A 18 -7.89 16.55 7.23
CA SER A 18 -7.51 15.25 6.69
C SER A 18 -7.15 14.36 7.88
N VAL A 19 -8.09 13.51 8.30
CA VAL A 19 -7.77 12.45 9.24
C VAL A 19 -6.95 11.45 8.42
N LEU A 20 -5.69 11.22 8.81
CA LEU A 20 -4.77 10.40 8.03
C LEU A 20 -4.98 8.93 8.41
N ALA A 21 -5.25 8.08 7.41
CA ALA A 21 -5.15 6.63 7.62
C ALA A 21 -3.67 6.23 7.62
N HIS A 22 -3.33 5.13 8.29
CA HIS A 22 -1.97 4.65 8.32
C HIS A 22 -1.96 3.15 8.64
N GLY A 23 -1.22 2.37 7.85
CA GLY A 23 -1.10 0.93 8.06
C GLY A 23 -0.13 0.26 7.10
N TYR A 24 0.33 -0.92 7.49
CA TYR A 24 1.32 -1.73 6.76
C TYR A 24 1.11 -3.22 7.02
N ILE A 25 1.64 -4.06 6.13
CA ILE A 25 1.53 -5.52 6.28
C ILE A 25 2.71 -6.03 7.11
N ILE A 26 2.39 -6.69 8.21
CA ILE A 26 3.36 -7.27 9.16
C ILE A 26 3.57 -8.77 8.99
N SER A 27 2.66 -9.47 8.31
CA SER A 27 2.81 -10.90 8.00
C SER A 27 2.12 -11.27 6.67
N PRO A 28 2.81 -11.92 5.72
CA PRO A 28 4.26 -11.91 5.59
C PRO A 28 4.76 -10.45 5.58
N ALA A 29 5.88 -10.17 6.25
CA ALA A 29 6.37 -8.81 6.42
C ALA A 29 6.57 -8.12 5.06
N SER A 30 5.94 -6.97 4.88
CA SER A 30 6.13 -6.11 3.71
C SER A 30 7.60 -5.64 3.58
N ARG A 31 7.98 -5.15 2.41
CA ARG A 31 9.30 -4.56 2.17
C ARG A 31 9.59 -3.42 3.15
N SER A 32 8.60 -2.56 3.40
CA SER A 32 8.68 -1.47 4.37
C SER A 32 8.71 -1.98 5.82
N GLU A 33 8.00 -3.05 6.16
CA GLU A 33 8.15 -3.67 7.49
C GLU A 33 9.55 -4.27 7.67
N ASN A 34 10.06 -4.98 6.65
CA ASN A 34 11.43 -5.50 6.65
C ASN A 34 12.48 -4.38 6.74
N CYS A 35 12.16 -3.17 6.29
CA CYS A 35 12.98 -1.98 6.53
C CYS A 35 12.97 -1.56 8.00
N LYS A 36 11.80 -1.53 8.64
CA LYS A 36 11.66 -1.19 10.06
C LYS A 36 12.32 -2.22 10.98
N THR A 37 12.21 -3.51 10.66
CA THR A 37 12.75 -4.60 11.49
C THR A 37 14.23 -4.88 11.22
N GLY A 38 14.82 -4.28 10.18
CA GLY A 38 16.24 -4.40 9.84
C GLY A 38 16.59 -5.62 8.99
N SER A 39 15.60 -6.36 8.48
CA SER A 39 15.80 -7.42 7.49
C SER A 39 16.30 -6.87 6.14
N ASN A 40 15.86 -5.67 5.77
CA ASN A 40 16.43 -4.88 4.68
C ASN A 40 17.37 -3.80 5.25
N SER A 41 18.48 -3.52 4.56
CA SER A 41 19.45 -2.53 5.03
C SER A 41 18.87 -1.11 5.04
N ALA A 42 19.27 -0.29 6.02
CA ALA A 42 18.84 1.11 6.13
C ALA A 42 19.11 1.92 4.85
N GLN A 43 20.20 1.62 4.15
CA GLN A 43 20.56 2.24 2.87
C GLN A 43 19.52 1.97 1.77
N MET A 44 19.00 0.74 1.69
CA MET A 44 17.95 0.39 0.73
C MET A 44 16.58 0.94 1.11
N CYS A 45 16.39 1.28 2.39
CA CYS A 45 15.08 1.60 2.94
C CYS A 45 14.77 3.10 3.00
N GLY A 46 15.78 3.97 3.06
CA GLY A 46 15.57 5.41 3.22
C GLY A 46 14.70 5.72 4.44
N SER A 47 13.71 6.60 4.31
CA SER A 47 12.82 6.96 5.42
C SER A 47 11.79 5.89 5.78
N ALA A 48 11.55 4.90 4.92
CA ALA A 48 10.53 3.87 5.15
C ALA A 48 10.78 3.03 6.41
N GLN A 49 12.05 2.94 6.85
CA GLN A 49 12.41 2.26 8.11
C GLN A 49 11.78 2.89 9.36
N TRP A 50 11.36 4.16 9.30
CA TRP A 50 10.79 4.88 10.44
C TRP A 50 9.27 4.99 10.40
N GLU A 51 8.68 4.85 9.22
CA GLU A 51 7.25 5.08 9.01
C GLU A 51 6.69 4.16 7.90
N PRO A 52 6.79 2.82 8.05
CA PRO A 52 6.28 1.89 7.04
C PRO A 52 4.76 2.03 6.80
N GLN A 53 4.04 2.58 7.77
CA GLN A 53 2.60 2.84 7.73
C GLN A 53 2.17 3.97 6.78
N SER A 54 3.10 4.73 6.21
CA SER A 54 2.83 6.03 5.57
C SER A 54 2.89 6.02 4.04
N ILE A 55 2.91 4.84 3.40
CA ILE A 55 2.94 4.72 1.93
C ILE A 55 1.53 4.94 1.37
N GLU A 56 1.07 6.19 1.46
CA GLU A 56 -0.24 6.67 1.04
C GLU A 56 -0.15 7.42 -0.30
N ALA A 57 -0.94 6.99 -1.28
CA ALA A 57 -1.08 7.73 -2.53
C ALA A 57 -2.53 7.70 -3.01
N LEU A 58 -2.85 8.48 -4.05
CA LEU A 58 -4.17 8.42 -4.67
C LEU A 58 -4.52 6.98 -5.07
N SER A 59 -5.78 6.60 -4.86
CA SER A 59 -6.31 5.33 -5.34
C SER A 59 -6.25 5.27 -6.87
N GLY A 60 -5.88 4.12 -7.42
CA GLY A 60 -5.82 3.97 -8.86
C GLY A 60 -5.39 2.60 -9.35
N PHE A 61 -4.59 1.85 -8.59
CA PHE A 61 -4.13 0.55 -9.04
C PHE A 61 -5.32 -0.45 -9.21
N PRO A 62 -5.37 -1.27 -10.28
CA PRO A 62 -4.42 -1.34 -11.40
C PRO A 62 -4.78 -0.44 -12.59
N ALA A 63 -6.05 -0.03 -12.75
CA ALA A 63 -6.55 0.58 -13.98
C ALA A 63 -6.30 2.10 -14.11
N GLY A 64 -6.14 2.81 -13.01
CA GLY A 64 -5.79 4.24 -12.95
C GLY A 64 -4.28 4.46 -12.96
N ASN A 65 -3.87 5.73 -12.84
CA ASN A 65 -2.46 6.16 -12.98
C ASN A 65 -1.68 6.30 -11.66
N PHE A 66 -2.30 5.93 -10.53
CA PHE A 66 -1.71 6.09 -9.19
C PHE A 66 -1.57 4.76 -8.44
N PRO A 67 -0.43 4.50 -7.78
CA PRO A 67 0.84 5.22 -7.95
C PRO A 67 1.34 5.07 -9.41
N PRO A 68 2.19 5.98 -9.89
CA PRO A 68 2.72 5.87 -11.25
C PRO A 68 3.60 4.61 -11.39
N ASP A 69 3.64 4.06 -12.60
CA ASP A 69 4.54 2.95 -12.92
C ASP A 69 5.99 3.34 -12.64
N GLY A 70 6.77 2.39 -12.10
CA GLY A 70 8.12 2.64 -11.58
C GLY A 70 8.14 3.18 -10.15
N HIS A 71 6.99 3.55 -9.58
CA HIS A 71 6.87 4.08 -8.22
C HIS A 71 5.79 3.38 -7.38
N LEU A 72 5.49 2.13 -7.71
CA LEU A 72 4.44 1.37 -7.04
C LEU A 72 4.79 1.05 -5.58
N ALA A 73 6.07 0.83 -5.27
CA ALA A 73 6.51 0.46 -3.92
C ALA A 73 6.62 1.67 -2.99
N SER A 74 7.03 2.83 -3.53
CA SER A 74 7.13 4.09 -2.77
C SER A 74 5.83 4.88 -2.70
N GLY A 75 4.83 4.54 -3.52
CA GLY A 75 3.65 5.39 -3.73
C GLY A 75 3.93 6.68 -4.51
N GLY A 76 5.13 6.82 -5.11
CA GLY A 76 5.60 8.08 -5.70
C GLY A 76 6.03 9.13 -4.67
N ILE A 77 6.22 8.73 -3.42
CA ILE A 77 6.56 9.63 -2.32
C ILE A 77 8.08 9.84 -2.30
N PRO A 78 8.59 11.09 -2.42
CA PRO A 78 10.03 11.37 -2.55
C PRO A 78 10.92 10.75 -1.48
N ARG A 79 10.44 10.67 -0.23
CA ARG A 79 11.20 10.10 0.90
C ARG A 79 11.23 8.56 0.95
N PHE A 80 10.44 7.89 0.10
CA PHE A 80 10.36 6.44 0.00
C PHE A 80 10.84 5.89 -1.35
N LEU A 81 11.37 6.72 -2.25
CA LEU A 81 11.79 6.30 -3.59
C LEU A 81 12.84 5.17 -3.58
N GLN A 82 13.59 5.00 -2.50
CA GLN A 82 14.52 3.88 -2.35
C GLN A 82 13.79 2.52 -2.39
N LEU A 83 12.52 2.46 -2.01
CA LEU A 83 11.71 1.24 -2.10
C LEU A 83 11.45 0.80 -3.55
N ASP A 84 11.60 1.70 -4.52
CA ASP A 84 11.39 1.40 -5.95
C ASP A 84 12.63 0.78 -6.62
N MET A 85 13.74 0.64 -5.88
CA MET A 85 14.97 0.05 -6.42
C MET A 85 14.71 -1.38 -6.91
N PRO A 86 15.00 -1.70 -8.18
CA PRO A 86 14.90 -3.06 -8.68
C PRO A 86 16.03 -3.93 -8.14
N GLY A 87 15.88 -5.23 -8.28
CA GLY A 87 16.91 -6.22 -7.98
C GLY A 87 16.51 -7.26 -6.95
N ASP A 88 17.42 -8.20 -6.75
CA ASP A 88 17.23 -9.39 -5.93
C ASP A 88 17.79 -9.24 -4.51
N ASP A 89 18.19 -8.05 -4.09
CA ASP A 89 18.78 -7.83 -2.75
C ASP A 89 17.74 -7.71 -1.64
N TRP A 90 16.46 -7.49 -1.98
CA TRP A 90 15.37 -7.43 -1.01
C TRP A 90 15.23 -8.74 -0.24
N HIS A 91 15.02 -8.65 1.08
CA HIS A 91 14.73 -9.80 1.93
C HIS A 91 13.43 -10.47 1.48
N LYS A 92 13.51 -11.75 1.10
CA LYS A 92 12.37 -12.52 0.57
C LYS A 92 11.85 -13.49 1.62
N ILE A 93 10.56 -13.41 1.90
CA ILE A 93 9.89 -14.36 2.79
C ILE A 93 9.66 -15.68 2.04
N PRO A 94 10.11 -16.84 2.56
CA PRO A 94 9.80 -18.13 1.96
C PRO A 94 8.29 -18.41 2.03
N VAL A 95 7.68 -18.78 0.92
CA VAL A 95 6.24 -19.10 0.82
C VAL A 95 5.98 -20.33 -0.04
N GLN A 96 4.76 -20.85 0.06
CA GLN A 96 4.23 -21.91 -0.80
C GLN A 96 2.86 -21.46 -1.32
N ALA A 97 2.46 -21.99 -2.47
CA ALA A 97 1.12 -21.75 -3.00
C ALA A 97 0.03 -22.30 -2.07
N GLY A 98 -1.17 -21.70 -2.13
CA GLY A 98 -2.33 -22.06 -1.32
C GLY A 98 -2.55 -21.11 -0.14
N LYS A 99 -3.24 -21.62 0.89
CA LYS A 99 -3.69 -20.83 2.04
C LYS A 99 -2.56 -20.03 2.68
N THR A 100 -2.69 -18.72 2.60
CA THR A 100 -1.76 -17.76 3.17
C THR A 100 -2.54 -16.68 3.92
N GLU A 101 -2.09 -16.35 5.12
CA GLU A 101 -2.63 -15.25 5.91
C GLU A 101 -1.84 -13.97 5.66
N PHE A 102 -2.54 -12.87 5.41
CA PHE A 102 -1.99 -11.53 5.36
C PHE A 102 -2.48 -10.72 6.55
N VAL A 103 -1.56 -10.17 7.36
CA VAL A 103 -1.87 -9.42 8.58
C VAL A 103 -1.47 -7.96 8.40
N TRP A 104 -2.44 -7.07 8.50
CA TRP A 104 -2.24 -5.62 8.54
C TRP A 104 -2.16 -5.13 9.98
N HIS A 105 -1.29 -4.16 10.22
CA HIS A 105 -1.27 -3.32 11.41
C HIS A 105 -1.70 -1.90 11.03
N ASN A 106 -2.88 -1.49 11.48
CA ASN A 106 -3.52 -0.20 11.22
C ASN A 106 -3.23 0.75 12.39
N THR A 107 -2.18 1.57 12.27
CA THR A 107 -1.81 2.54 13.32
C THR A 107 -2.80 3.71 13.39
N ALA A 108 -3.55 3.95 12.32
CA ALA A 108 -4.73 4.82 12.32
C ALA A 108 -5.80 4.20 11.41
N SER A 109 -6.82 3.58 12.01
CA SER A 109 -7.91 2.92 11.28
C SER A 109 -8.90 3.93 10.69
N HIS A 110 -9.34 3.67 9.45
CA HIS A 110 -10.30 4.49 8.71
C HIS A 110 -11.38 3.65 8.06
N LYS A 111 -12.50 4.29 7.68
CA LYS A 111 -13.55 3.59 6.92
C LYS A 111 -12.93 3.01 5.66
N THR A 112 -13.08 1.70 5.48
CA THR A 112 -12.37 0.98 4.42
C THR A 112 -13.33 0.57 3.32
N ARG A 113 -12.93 0.81 2.06
CA ARG A 113 -13.65 0.31 0.89
C ARG A 113 -13.31 -1.16 0.66
N ASN A 114 -12.02 -1.48 0.52
CA ASN A 114 -11.57 -2.85 0.31
C ASN A 114 -10.08 -3.02 0.62
N TRP A 115 -9.65 -4.28 0.67
CA TRP A 115 -8.27 -4.69 0.49
C TRP A 115 -8.16 -5.58 -0.74
N ARG A 116 -7.10 -5.40 -1.52
CA ARG A 116 -6.83 -6.17 -2.74
C ARG A 116 -5.38 -6.63 -2.74
N TYR A 117 -5.15 -7.85 -3.20
CA TYR A 117 -3.82 -8.45 -3.30
C TYR A 117 -3.54 -8.90 -4.72
N TYR A 118 -2.44 -8.43 -5.28
CA TYR A 118 -1.94 -8.79 -6.60
C TYR A 118 -0.62 -9.52 -6.46
N ILE A 119 -0.26 -10.31 -7.47
CA ILE A 119 1.03 -10.98 -7.53
C ILE A 119 1.65 -10.74 -8.90
N THR A 120 2.97 -10.69 -8.94
CA THR A 120 3.72 -10.60 -10.19
C THR A 120 3.36 -11.75 -11.14
N ARG A 121 3.48 -11.47 -12.44
CA ARG A 121 3.44 -12.51 -13.48
C ARG A 121 4.62 -13.46 -13.29
N GLN A 122 4.48 -14.71 -13.72
CA GLN A 122 5.55 -15.70 -13.56
C GLN A 122 6.87 -15.29 -14.24
N ASP A 123 6.77 -14.54 -15.34
CA ASP A 123 7.87 -14.05 -16.18
C ASP A 123 8.23 -12.57 -15.93
N TRP A 124 7.82 -11.99 -14.80
CA TRP A 124 8.20 -10.62 -14.44
C TRP A 124 9.73 -10.47 -14.31
N ASP A 125 10.27 -9.31 -14.69
CA ASP A 125 11.70 -9.02 -14.59
C ASP A 125 12.02 -8.24 -13.31
N SER A 126 12.67 -8.91 -12.35
CA SER A 126 13.08 -8.31 -11.07
C SER A 126 14.14 -7.21 -11.20
N HIS A 127 14.79 -7.08 -12.36
CA HIS A 127 15.81 -6.05 -12.64
C HIS A 127 15.21 -4.76 -13.21
N THR A 128 13.89 -4.70 -13.37
CA THR A 128 13.17 -3.49 -13.80
C THR A 128 12.28 -2.95 -12.68
N PRO A 129 12.05 -1.63 -12.61
CA PRO A 129 11.11 -1.06 -11.65
C PRO A 129 9.72 -1.68 -11.78
N LEU A 130 9.02 -1.83 -10.66
CA LEU A 130 7.66 -2.39 -10.65
C LEU A 130 6.70 -1.48 -11.41
N THR A 131 5.98 -2.07 -12.36
CA THR A 131 4.92 -1.42 -13.14
C THR A 131 3.67 -2.27 -13.09
N ARG A 132 2.53 -1.74 -13.56
CA ARG A 132 1.31 -2.55 -13.76
C ARG A 132 1.57 -3.80 -14.61
N ASN A 133 2.47 -3.72 -15.60
CA ASN A 133 2.82 -4.87 -16.44
C ASN A 133 3.58 -5.97 -15.69
N SER A 134 4.22 -5.64 -14.55
CA SER A 134 4.86 -6.63 -13.68
C SER A 134 3.84 -7.56 -13.01
N PHE A 135 2.57 -7.13 -12.87
CA PHE A 135 1.53 -7.84 -12.11
C PHE A 135 0.49 -8.52 -13.00
N GLU A 136 -0.14 -9.56 -12.45
CA GLU A 136 -1.44 -10.01 -12.95
C GLU A 136 -2.45 -8.86 -12.83
N PRO A 137 -3.30 -8.63 -13.85
CA PRO A 137 -4.22 -7.48 -13.86
C PRO A 137 -5.34 -7.63 -12.84
N GLU A 138 -5.70 -8.86 -12.47
CA GLU A 138 -6.74 -9.16 -11.50
C GLU A 138 -6.12 -9.51 -10.13
N PRO A 139 -6.71 -9.03 -9.02
CA PRO A 139 -6.26 -9.44 -7.70
C PRO A 139 -6.60 -10.91 -7.47
N PHE A 140 -5.67 -11.67 -6.87
CA PHE A 140 -5.93 -13.06 -6.48
C PHE A 140 -6.77 -13.16 -5.20
N CYS A 141 -6.89 -12.06 -4.45
CA CYS A 141 -7.67 -12.00 -3.21
C CYS A 141 -8.24 -10.59 -3.00
N VAL A 142 -9.52 -10.52 -2.60
CA VAL A 142 -10.22 -9.27 -2.31
C VAL A 142 -11.01 -9.44 -1.02
N HIS A 143 -10.90 -8.48 -0.10
CA HIS A 143 -11.69 -8.40 1.12
C HIS A 143 -12.48 -7.09 1.12
N ASP A 144 -13.81 -7.19 1.28
CA ASP A 144 -14.70 -6.04 1.36
C ASP A 144 -14.60 -5.37 2.74
N GLY A 145 -14.31 -4.07 2.76
CA GLY A 145 -14.21 -3.27 3.99
C GLY A 145 -15.55 -2.86 4.58
N LYS A 146 -16.65 -3.02 3.81
CA LYS A 146 -18.02 -2.71 4.24
C LYS A 146 -18.19 -1.28 4.77
N GLU A 147 -17.32 -0.37 4.31
CA GLU A 147 -17.20 1.01 4.81
C GLU A 147 -17.04 1.12 6.34
N SER A 148 -16.54 0.05 6.96
CA SER A 148 -16.33 -0.06 8.40
C SER A 148 -14.91 0.33 8.78
N ILE A 149 -14.72 0.73 10.04
CA ILE A 149 -13.39 0.99 10.60
C ILE A 149 -12.79 -0.37 11.01
N PRO A 150 -11.64 -0.78 10.43
CA PRO A 150 -11.02 -2.05 10.75
C PRO A 150 -10.42 -2.06 12.17
N PRO A 151 -10.24 -3.23 12.78
CA PRO A 151 -9.45 -3.37 14.00
C PRO A 151 -8.00 -2.95 13.76
N GLU A 152 -7.27 -2.65 14.84
CA GLU A 152 -5.84 -2.30 14.79
C GLU A 152 -5.01 -3.41 14.12
N ILE A 153 -5.30 -4.68 14.42
CA ILE A 153 -4.73 -5.84 13.75
C ILE A 153 -5.83 -6.55 12.96
N LEU A 154 -5.61 -6.71 11.66
CA LEU A 154 -6.56 -7.32 10.74
C LEU A 154 -5.90 -8.46 9.96
N SER A 155 -6.49 -9.65 10.01
CA SER A 155 -6.05 -10.82 9.23
C SER A 155 -6.96 -11.07 8.03
N HIS A 156 -6.35 -11.35 6.89
CA HIS A 156 -7.00 -11.78 5.65
C HIS A 156 -6.49 -13.15 5.24
N GLN A 157 -7.41 -14.09 5.06
CA GLN A 157 -7.11 -15.40 4.50
C GLN A 157 -7.26 -15.34 2.99
N CYS A 158 -6.25 -15.79 2.25
CA CYS A 158 -6.20 -15.77 0.80
C CYS A 158 -5.62 -17.08 0.26
N GLU A 159 -5.94 -17.40 -1.00
CA GLU A 159 -5.32 -18.52 -1.72
C GLU A 159 -4.21 -17.97 -2.63
N LEU A 160 -2.96 -18.12 -2.21
CA LEU A 160 -1.79 -17.61 -2.93
C LEU A 160 -1.59 -18.43 -4.21
N PRO A 161 -1.56 -17.81 -5.41
CA PRO A 161 -1.40 -18.55 -6.66
C PRO A 161 -0.06 -19.29 -6.76
N ALA A 162 -0.05 -20.38 -7.53
CA ALA A 162 1.19 -21.08 -7.84
C ALA A 162 2.16 -20.20 -8.62
N ARG A 163 3.40 -20.14 -8.13
CA ARG A 163 4.55 -19.48 -8.72
C ARG A 163 5.83 -20.23 -8.38
N THR A 164 6.92 -19.86 -9.03
CA THR A 164 8.28 -20.29 -8.66
C THR A 164 9.20 -19.09 -8.50
N GLY A 165 10.26 -19.27 -7.69
CA GLY A 165 11.31 -18.26 -7.55
C GLY A 165 10.86 -16.99 -6.83
N TYR A 166 11.52 -15.87 -7.13
CA TYR A 166 11.21 -14.56 -6.55
C TYR A 166 9.96 -13.97 -7.19
N GLN A 167 9.01 -13.54 -6.37
CA GLN A 167 7.80 -12.84 -6.76
C GLN A 167 7.56 -11.67 -5.82
N VAL A 168 6.76 -10.71 -6.27
CA VAL A 168 6.28 -9.61 -5.43
C VAL A 168 4.77 -9.70 -5.32
N ILE A 169 4.28 -9.63 -4.08
CA ILE A 169 2.86 -9.46 -3.79
C ILE A 169 2.62 -7.97 -3.53
N TYR A 170 1.55 -7.42 -4.10
CA TYR A 170 1.17 -6.03 -3.91
C TYR A 170 -0.18 -5.94 -3.18
N GLY A 171 -0.12 -5.54 -1.92
CA GLY A 171 -1.28 -5.26 -1.08
C GLY A 171 -1.72 -3.81 -1.24
N VAL A 172 -3.01 -3.62 -1.48
CA VAL A 172 -3.67 -2.33 -1.59
C VAL A 172 -4.77 -2.25 -0.55
N TRP A 173 -4.73 -1.26 0.32
CA TRP A 173 -5.82 -0.91 1.24
C TRP A 173 -6.47 0.38 0.76
N GLU A 174 -7.73 0.31 0.31
CA GLU A 174 -8.44 1.45 -0.26
C GLU A 174 -9.41 2.07 0.75
N ILE A 175 -9.26 3.37 0.98
CA ILE A 175 -10.03 4.10 1.99
C ILE A 175 -11.37 4.54 1.40
N ALA A 176 -12.45 4.41 2.18
CA ALA A 176 -13.81 4.68 1.73
C ALA A 176 -14.14 6.18 1.72
N ASP A 177 -13.62 6.94 2.69
CA ASP A 177 -13.93 8.35 2.91
C ASP A 177 -12.81 9.31 2.48
N THR A 178 -11.81 8.83 1.74
CA THR A 178 -10.80 9.64 1.06
C THR A 178 -10.61 9.19 -0.40
N ALA A 179 -9.77 9.90 -1.15
CA ALA A 179 -9.36 9.52 -2.50
C ALA A 179 -8.08 8.64 -2.52
N ASN A 180 -7.62 8.19 -1.35
CA ASN A 180 -6.31 7.56 -1.18
C ASN A 180 -6.40 6.06 -0.88
N SER A 181 -5.29 5.39 -1.16
CA SER A 181 -5.01 4.01 -0.77
C SER A 181 -3.62 3.91 -0.14
N PHE A 182 -3.43 2.87 0.66
CA PHE A 182 -2.14 2.46 1.20
C PHE A 182 -1.62 1.29 0.38
N TYR A 183 -0.33 1.35 0.06
CA TYR A 183 0.32 0.43 -0.85
C TYR A 183 1.48 -0.27 -0.14
N GLN A 184 1.52 -1.60 -0.23
CA GLN A 184 2.52 -2.43 0.45
C GLN A 184 2.99 -3.52 -0.50
N VAL A 185 4.26 -3.51 -0.87
CA VAL A 185 4.88 -4.64 -1.58
C VAL A 185 5.46 -5.63 -0.57
N ILE A 186 5.38 -6.92 -0.88
CA ILE A 186 5.93 -8.02 -0.09
C ILE A 186 6.81 -8.85 -1.03
N ASP A 187 8.08 -8.96 -0.67
CA ASP A 187 9.04 -9.77 -1.40
C ASP A 187 8.97 -11.22 -0.91
N VAL A 188 8.67 -12.15 -1.82
CA VAL A 188 8.50 -13.56 -1.47
C VAL A 188 9.31 -14.48 -2.36
N ARG A 189 9.70 -15.65 -1.84
CA ARG A 189 10.38 -16.69 -2.59
C ARG A 189 9.57 -17.98 -2.50
N PHE A 190 9.07 -18.44 -3.65
CA PHE A 190 8.40 -19.72 -3.78
C PHE A 190 9.42 -20.84 -3.89
N ASN A 191 9.25 -21.85 -3.03
CA ASN A 191 10.02 -23.11 -3.05
C ASN A 191 9.33 -24.17 -3.89
#